data_AF-A0A349PN01-F1
#
_entry.id   AF-A0A349PN01-F1
#
_cell.length_a   1.000
_cell.length_b   1.000
_cell.length_c   1.000
_cell.angle_alpha   90.00
_cell.angle_beta   90.00
_cell.angle_gamma   90.00
#
_symmetry.space_group_name_H-M   'P 1'
#
loop_
_entity.id
_entity.type
_entity.pdbx_description
1 polymer ?
#
loop_
_entity_poly.entity_id
_entity_poly.type
_entity_poly.pdbx_seq_one_letter_code
_entity_poly.pdbx_strand_id
1 'polypeptide(L)'
;MKPIFKLNCIPKNSFYFFVLLFMASSTFAMFAQDYNELGLKELEVLERHYNKELSYCKFEFYLKKIEKGKSRYSLASISDKNLKSIMEIAPNDEVFRKEWKDAVKQFSDFEDKNSPEIKLHRKNYRIRFNAKVERDAYYEKYWRLSKELKREKFEEYTRYHNNFDSKLNEMWLNRGWYLLNFYKSKDLLFPVNCIHWEDYEGIEYEEKYIELTEKIKIVNKKMEQLR
;
A
#
# COMPACT_ATOMS: atom_id res chain seq x y z
N MET A 1 21.84 -59.51 26.91
CA MET A 1 21.26 -58.38 27.66
C MET A 1 22.24 -57.23 27.71
N LYS A 2 22.03 -56.20 26.87
CA LYS A 2 22.57 -54.84 26.96
C LYS A 2 21.50 -53.94 26.34
N PRO A 3 21.02 -52.89 27.03
CA PRO A 3 19.90 -52.11 26.53
C PRO A 3 20.37 -51.13 25.45
N ILE A 4 19.50 -51.03 24.45
CA ILE A 4 19.48 -50.12 23.32
C ILE A 4 19.35 -48.68 23.86
N PHE A 5 20.23 -47.79 23.44
CA PHE A 5 20.08 -46.35 23.67
C PHE A 5 18.81 -45.86 22.95
N LYS A 6 17.77 -45.56 23.73
CA LYS A 6 16.63 -44.76 23.28
C LYS A 6 17.10 -43.32 23.11
N LEU A 7 17.13 -42.85 21.87
CA LEU A 7 17.13 -41.42 21.54
C LEU A 7 15.85 -40.81 22.15
N ASN A 8 16.03 -39.99 23.17
CA ASN A 8 14.94 -39.20 23.72
C ASN A 8 14.51 -38.16 22.70
N CYS A 9 13.21 -38.16 22.45
CA CYS A 9 12.48 -37.17 21.68
C CYS A 9 12.77 -35.77 22.20
N ILE A 10 13.39 -34.93 21.35
CA ILE A 10 13.39 -33.49 21.53
C ILE A 10 12.02 -33.00 21.04
N PRO A 11 11.22 -32.31 21.88
CA PRO A 11 9.96 -31.76 21.43
C PRO A 11 10.21 -30.71 20.34
N LYS A 12 9.58 -30.89 19.18
CA LYS A 12 9.41 -29.88 18.14
C LYS A 12 8.63 -28.71 18.74
N ASN A 13 9.33 -27.73 19.30
CA ASN A 13 8.85 -26.36 19.56
C ASN A 13 9.97 -25.54 20.22
N SER A 14 11.01 -25.16 19.46
CA SER A 14 12.01 -24.15 19.88
C SER A 14 12.87 -23.63 18.72
N PHE A 15 12.29 -23.54 17.51
CA PHE A 15 12.97 -22.98 16.33
C PHE A 15 12.52 -21.56 15.98
N TYR A 16 11.79 -20.88 16.89
CA TYR A 16 11.20 -19.55 16.68
C TYR A 16 11.68 -18.49 17.68
N PHE A 17 12.86 -18.65 18.29
CA PHE A 17 13.37 -17.68 19.28
C PHE A 17 14.76 -17.11 19.01
N PHE A 18 15.39 -17.44 17.88
CA PHE A 18 16.78 -17.02 17.59
C PHE A 18 16.96 -16.11 16.37
N VAL A 19 15.88 -15.62 15.75
CA VAL A 19 15.94 -14.56 14.70
C VAL A 19 15.46 -13.19 15.22
N LEU A 20 14.93 -13.14 16.44
CA LEU A 20 14.51 -11.90 17.11
C LEU A 20 15.65 -11.13 17.81
N LEU A 21 16.90 -11.63 17.74
CA LEU A 21 18.03 -11.08 18.50
C LEU A 21 19.09 -10.35 17.66
N PHE A 22 18.81 -10.00 16.40
CA PHE A 22 19.66 -9.12 15.58
C PHE A 22 18.94 -7.85 15.07
N MET A 23 17.74 -7.57 15.60
CA MET A 23 16.97 -6.34 15.35
C MET A 23 17.09 -5.31 16.49
N ALA A 24 18.08 -5.47 17.36
CA ALA A 24 18.22 -4.66 18.57
C ALA A 24 19.65 -4.14 18.77
N SER A 25 20.22 -3.47 17.77
CA SER A 25 21.35 -2.54 18.00
C SER A 25 21.54 -1.55 16.85
N SER A 26 20.46 -0.87 16.47
CA SER A 26 20.57 0.52 16.02
C SER A 26 19.37 1.27 16.59
N THR A 27 19.22 1.18 17.92
CA THR A 27 18.64 2.27 18.68
C THR A 27 19.45 3.51 18.32
N PHE A 28 18.96 4.27 17.33
CA PHE A 28 19.28 5.68 17.21
C PHE A 28 18.95 6.24 18.59
N ALA A 29 19.99 6.48 19.39
CA ALA A 29 19.85 7.31 20.55
C ALA A 29 19.24 8.62 20.03
N MET A 30 18.03 8.95 20.47
CA MET A 30 17.54 10.32 20.46
C MET A 30 18.50 11.13 21.34
N PHE A 31 19.67 11.46 20.82
CA PHE A 31 20.33 12.66 21.24
C PHE A 31 19.35 13.78 20.89
N ALA A 32 18.97 14.59 21.87
CA ALA A 32 18.48 15.92 21.59
C ALA A 32 19.57 16.59 20.75
N GLN A 33 19.41 16.52 19.42
CA GLN A 33 20.41 17.01 18.49
C GLN A 33 20.45 18.52 18.69
N ASP A 34 21.53 19.04 19.26
CA ASP A 34 21.66 20.48 19.40
C ASP A 34 21.94 21.08 18.03
N TYR A 35 20.86 21.49 17.36
CA TYR A 35 20.93 22.10 16.03
C TYR A 35 21.76 23.40 16.01
N ASN A 36 22.11 23.98 17.16
CA ASN A 36 22.93 25.19 17.24
C ASN A 36 24.41 24.92 16.97
N GLU A 37 24.88 23.70 17.16
CA GLU A 37 26.30 23.32 16.97
C GLU A 37 26.59 22.88 15.52
N LEU A 38 25.56 22.77 14.68
CA LEU A 38 25.67 22.26 13.31
C LEU A 38 25.97 23.37 12.30
N GLY A 39 26.90 23.10 11.40
CA GLY A 39 27.17 23.94 10.24
C GLY A 39 26.12 23.76 9.13
N LEU A 40 26.12 24.69 8.15
CA LEU A 40 25.14 24.70 7.06
C LEU A 40 25.06 23.37 6.28
N LYS A 41 26.20 22.75 5.98
CA LYS A 41 26.24 21.47 5.25
C LYS A 41 25.62 20.31 6.03
N GLU A 42 25.78 20.30 7.35
CA GLU A 42 25.22 19.25 8.21
C GLU A 42 23.70 19.40 8.32
N LEU A 43 23.22 20.65 8.41
CA LEU A 43 21.80 20.96 8.38
C LEU A 43 21.15 20.57 7.04
N GLU A 44 21.80 20.81 5.90
CA GLU A 44 21.30 20.36 4.58
C GLU A 44 21.20 18.83 4.49
N VAL A 45 22.13 18.10 5.11
CA VAL A 45 22.07 16.63 5.18
C VAL A 45 20.88 16.18 6.03
N LEU A 46 20.65 16.83 7.19
CA LEU A 46 19.50 16.54 8.04
C LEU A 46 18.17 16.88 7.37
N GLU A 47 18.07 18.01 6.69
CA GLU A 47 16.87 18.40 5.96
C GLU A 47 16.51 17.33 4.92
N ARG A 48 17.50 16.86 4.12
CA ARG A 48 17.29 15.79 3.15
C ARG A 48 16.88 14.47 3.82
N HIS A 49 17.50 14.14 4.95
CA HIS A 49 17.16 12.94 5.71
C HIS A 49 15.70 13.01 6.24
N TYR A 50 15.31 14.10 6.89
CA TYR A 50 13.96 14.25 7.43
C TYR A 50 12.89 14.33 6.34
N ASN A 51 13.16 15.01 5.21
CA ASN A 51 12.24 15.00 4.07
C ASN A 51 12.03 13.59 3.51
N LYS A 52 13.09 12.78 3.47
CA LYS A 52 13.00 11.38 3.05
C LYS A 52 12.19 10.55 4.03
N GLU A 53 12.46 10.63 5.32
CA GLU A 53 11.64 9.97 6.35
C GLU A 53 10.18 10.40 6.31
N LEU A 54 9.91 11.69 6.05
CA LEU A 54 8.56 12.22 5.91
C LEU A 54 7.86 11.63 4.68
N SER A 55 8.58 11.44 3.57
CA SER A 55 8.03 10.79 2.37
C SER A 55 7.62 9.34 2.65
N TYR A 56 8.42 8.60 3.44
CA TYR A 56 8.09 7.25 3.88
C TYR A 56 6.89 7.24 4.83
N CYS A 57 6.85 8.17 5.79
CA CYS A 57 5.74 8.31 6.73
C CYS A 57 4.41 8.52 5.99
N LYS A 58 4.39 9.39 4.97
CA LYS A 58 3.22 9.62 4.11
C LYS A 58 2.77 8.35 3.41
N PHE A 59 3.70 7.66 2.74
CA PHE A 59 3.35 6.44 2.01
C PHE A 59 2.91 5.31 2.94
N GLU A 60 3.55 5.16 4.10
CA GLU A 60 3.19 4.17 5.11
C GLU A 60 1.78 4.43 5.70
N PHE A 61 1.46 5.68 5.99
CA PHE A 61 0.12 6.08 6.44
C PHE A 61 -0.96 5.70 5.40
N TYR A 62 -0.67 5.95 4.13
CA TYR A 62 -1.54 5.55 3.03
C TYR A 62 -1.76 4.02 2.98
N LEU A 63 -0.69 3.21 3.08
CA LEU A 63 -0.82 1.75 3.11
C LEU A 63 -1.67 1.27 4.30
N LYS A 64 -1.52 1.88 5.48
CA LYS A 64 -2.37 1.61 6.65
C LYS A 64 -3.85 1.97 6.42
N LYS A 65 -4.16 2.98 5.60
CA LYS A 65 -5.55 3.27 5.20
C LYS A 65 -6.12 2.21 4.25
N ILE A 66 -5.31 1.65 3.36
CA ILE A 66 -5.72 0.51 2.51
C ILE A 66 -6.02 -0.71 3.40
N GLU A 67 -5.15 -1.03 4.37
CA GLU A 67 -5.38 -2.13 5.34
C GLU A 67 -6.71 -1.97 6.09
N LYS A 68 -7.08 -0.72 6.45
CA LYS A 68 -8.34 -0.40 7.11
C LYS A 68 -9.55 -0.30 6.15
N GLY A 69 -9.36 -0.53 4.86
CA GLY A 69 -10.40 -0.41 3.83
C GLY A 69 -10.90 1.02 3.58
N LYS A 70 -10.14 2.03 4.04
CA LYS A 70 -10.50 3.46 3.97
C LYS A 70 -9.98 4.18 2.73
N SER A 71 -8.97 3.61 2.07
CA SER A 71 -8.50 4.07 0.77
C SER A 71 -8.64 2.94 -0.24
N ARG A 72 -9.05 3.28 -1.46
CA ARG A 72 -9.23 2.31 -2.54
C ARG A 72 -8.67 2.92 -3.82
N TYR A 73 -7.82 2.15 -4.52
CA TYR A 73 -7.44 2.34 -5.94
C TYR A 73 -6.32 3.32 -6.31
N SER A 74 -5.71 4.11 -5.42
CA SER A 74 -4.67 5.07 -5.87
C SER A 74 -3.35 4.43 -6.33
N LEU A 75 -2.95 3.25 -5.84
CA LEU A 75 -1.81 2.54 -6.45
C LEU A 75 -2.06 2.13 -7.91
N ALA A 76 -3.32 1.93 -8.30
CA ALA A 76 -3.69 1.58 -9.68
C ALA A 76 -3.58 2.78 -10.63
N SER A 77 -3.70 4.01 -10.12
CA SER A 77 -3.62 5.24 -10.92
C SER A 77 -2.19 5.77 -11.08
N ILE A 78 -1.22 5.19 -10.37
CA ILE A 78 0.20 5.49 -10.58
C ILE A 78 0.53 5.27 -12.06
N SER A 79 0.92 6.32 -12.76
CA SER A 79 1.29 6.27 -14.19
C SER A 79 2.79 6.11 -14.40
N ASP A 80 3.60 6.37 -13.37
CA ASP A 80 5.05 6.24 -13.40
C ASP A 80 5.47 4.79 -13.68
N LYS A 81 6.24 4.59 -14.75
CA LYS A 81 6.67 3.27 -15.20
C LYS A 81 7.68 2.61 -14.27
N ASN A 82 8.51 3.39 -13.58
CA ASN A 82 9.51 2.88 -12.65
C ASN A 82 8.84 2.38 -11.37
N LEU A 83 7.84 3.11 -10.87
CA LEU A 83 7.07 2.64 -9.72
C LEU A 83 6.33 1.33 -10.05
N LYS A 84 5.74 1.24 -11.24
CA LYS A 84 5.09 0.00 -11.70
C LYS A 84 6.04 -1.17 -11.78
N SER A 85 7.22 -1.01 -12.40
CA SER A 85 8.15 -2.12 -12.56
C SER A 85 8.64 -2.66 -11.22
N ILE A 86 8.86 -1.80 -10.22
CA ILE A 86 9.22 -2.23 -8.85
C ILE A 86 8.05 -2.98 -8.19
N MET A 87 6.82 -2.47 -8.30
CA MET A 87 5.65 -3.15 -7.72
C MET A 87 5.41 -4.53 -8.35
N GLU A 88 5.64 -4.68 -9.66
CA GLU A 88 5.37 -5.92 -10.39
C GLU A 88 6.35 -7.06 -10.08
N ILE A 89 7.52 -6.75 -9.51
CA ILE A 89 8.48 -7.75 -9.04
C ILE A 89 8.37 -8.05 -7.53
N ALA A 90 7.30 -7.55 -6.88
CA ALA A 90 7.06 -7.84 -5.46
C ALA A 90 6.96 -9.35 -5.22
N PRO A 91 7.52 -9.88 -4.12
CA PRO A 91 7.36 -11.28 -3.74
C PRO A 91 5.87 -11.66 -3.73
N ASN A 92 5.53 -12.85 -4.22
CA ASN A 92 4.15 -13.35 -4.28
C ASN A 92 3.17 -12.51 -5.13
N ASP A 93 3.62 -11.51 -5.92
CA ASP A 93 2.71 -10.71 -6.75
C ASP A 93 1.89 -11.59 -7.71
N GLU A 94 2.51 -12.60 -8.31
CA GLU A 94 1.81 -13.53 -9.21
C GLU A 94 0.67 -14.28 -8.51
N VAL A 95 0.87 -14.67 -7.25
CA VAL A 95 -0.14 -15.37 -6.43
C VAL A 95 -1.30 -14.43 -6.15
N PHE A 96 -1.04 -13.25 -5.57
CA PHE A 96 -2.10 -12.29 -5.26
C PHE A 96 -2.83 -11.79 -6.51
N ARG A 97 -2.10 -11.56 -7.61
CA ARG A 97 -2.67 -11.17 -8.89
C ARG A 97 -3.59 -12.25 -9.46
N LYS A 98 -3.23 -13.53 -9.30
CA LYS A 98 -4.09 -14.66 -9.69
C LYS A 98 -5.35 -14.71 -8.83
N GLU A 99 -5.22 -14.64 -7.51
CA GLU A 99 -6.36 -14.64 -6.59
C GLU A 99 -7.33 -13.50 -6.87
N TRP A 100 -6.81 -12.30 -7.11
CA TRP A 100 -7.61 -11.15 -7.50
C TRP A 100 -8.33 -11.37 -8.83
N LYS A 101 -7.66 -11.89 -9.86
CA LYS A 101 -8.29 -12.22 -11.15
C LYS A 101 -9.40 -13.26 -11.01
N ASP A 102 -9.21 -14.26 -10.15
CA ASP A 102 -10.22 -15.27 -9.87
C ASP A 102 -11.43 -14.65 -9.15
N ALA A 103 -11.22 -13.74 -8.20
CA ALA A 103 -12.29 -12.99 -7.54
C ALA A 103 -13.05 -12.06 -8.52
N VAL A 104 -12.34 -11.38 -9.42
CA VAL A 104 -12.94 -10.59 -10.51
C VAL A 104 -13.83 -11.45 -11.39
N LYS A 105 -13.35 -12.64 -11.76
CA LYS A 105 -14.12 -13.59 -12.58
C LYS A 105 -15.38 -14.04 -11.85
N GLN A 106 -15.28 -14.45 -10.60
CA GLN A 106 -16.43 -14.88 -9.80
C GLN A 106 -17.49 -13.78 -9.69
N PHE A 107 -17.07 -12.54 -9.41
CA PHE A 107 -17.99 -11.40 -9.33
C PHE A 107 -18.63 -11.09 -10.70
N SER A 108 -17.84 -11.12 -11.77
CA SER A 108 -18.33 -10.90 -13.14
C SER A 108 -19.32 -11.97 -13.59
N ASP A 109 -19.07 -13.24 -13.28
CA ASP A 109 -19.96 -14.37 -13.58
C ASP A 109 -21.27 -14.25 -12.80
N PHE A 110 -21.21 -13.79 -11.55
CA PHE A 110 -22.40 -13.48 -10.75
C PHE A 110 -23.22 -12.34 -11.38
N GLU A 111 -22.59 -11.23 -11.76
CA GLU A 111 -23.27 -10.12 -12.43
C GLU A 111 -23.91 -10.59 -13.75
N ASP A 112 -23.18 -11.35 -14.56
CA ASP A 112 -23.65 -11.82 -15.87
C ASP A 112 -24.82 -12.80 -15.76
N LYS A 113 -24.86 -13.61 -14.70
CA LYS A 113 -25.95 -14.54 -14.42
C LYS A 113 -27.22 -13.83 -13.97
N ASN A 114 -27.09 -12.74 -13.21
CA ASN A 114 -28.21 -12.10 -12.53
C ASN A 114 -28.65 -10.77 -13.17
N SER A 115 -27.84 -10.18 -14.06
CA SER A 115 -28.22 -9.01 -14.85
C SER A 115 -27.73 -9.14 -16.30
N PRO A 116 -28.60 -9.61 -17.21
CA PRO A 116 -28.33 -9.58 -18.65
C PRO A 116 -27.98 -8.19 -19.18
N GLU A 117 -28.50 -7.13 -18.56
CA GLU A 117 -28.23 -5.73 -18.88
C GLU A 117 -26.76 -5.37 -18.60
N ILE A 118 -26.22 -5.76 -17.43
CA ILE A 118 -24.80 -5.56 -17.12
C ILE A 118 -23.93 -6.32 -18.12
N LYS A 119 -24.26 -7.57 -18.40
CA LYS A 119 -23.54 -8.40 -19.39
C LYS A 119 -23.50 -7.75 -20.76
N LEU A 120 -24.65 -7.28 -21.25
CA LEU A 120 -24.76 -6.60 -22.53
C LEU A 120 -24.01 -5.27 -22.53
N HIS A 121 -24.11 -4.48 -21.46
CA HIS A 121 -23.39 -3.22 -21.29
C HIS A 121 -21.87 -3.41 -21.34
N ARG A 122 -21.33 -4.41 -20.64
CA ARG A 122 -19.91 -4.77 -20.65
C ARG A 122 -19.44 -5.22 -22.04
N LYS A 123 -20.23 -6.05 -22.74
CA LYS A 123 -19.95 -6.48 -24.12
C LYS A 123 -19.90 -5.29 -25.09
N ASN A 124 -20.87 -4.39 -25.00
CA ASN A 124 -20.95 -3.20 -25.85
C ASN A 124 -19.78 -2.24 -25.61
N TYR A 125 -19.35 -2.07 -24.36
CA TYR A 125 -18.17 -1.28 -24.04
C TYR A 125 -16.92 -1.86 -24.68
N ARG A 126 -16.69 -3.17 -24.60
CA ARG A 126 -15.52 -3.81 -25.23
C ARG A 126 -15.46 -3.61 -26.74
N ILE A 127 -16.61 -3.64 -27.42
CA ILE A 127 -16.71 -3.39 -28.87
C ILE A 127 -16.44 -1.91 -29.18
N ARG A 128 -16.99 -1.00 -28.37
CA ARG A 128 -16.89 0.45 -28.59
C ARG A 128 -15.68 1.11 -27.95
N PHE A 129 -14.85 0.38 -27.19
CA PHE A 129 -13.56 0.88 -26.68
C PHE A 129 -12.65 1.30 -27.85
N ASN A 130 -12.80 0.64 -29.00
CA ASN A 130 -12.15 1.01 -30.26
C ASN A 130 -12.74 2.27 -30.93
N ALA A 131 -13.90 2.76 -30.46
CA ALA A 131 -14.67 3.87 -31.05
C ALA A 131 -14.74 5.13 -30.16
N LYS A 132 -13.85 5.27 -29.16
CA LYS A 132 -13.79 6.41 -28.21
C LYS A 132 -15.13 6.67 -27.46
N VAL A 133 -15.73 5.64 -26.88
CA VAL A 133 -16.82 5.88 -25.91
C VAL A 133 -16.26 6.61 -24.70
N GLU A 134 -16.95 7.67 -24.28
CA GLU A 134 -16.64 8.38 -23.04
C GLU A 134 -16.74 7.43 -21.85
N ARG A 135 -15.61 7.29 -21.15
CA ARG A 135 -15.45 6.41 -20.00
C ARG A 135 -16.49 6.69 -18.91
N ASP A 136 -16.87 7.95 -18.74
CA ASP A 136 -17.79 8.41 -17.71
C ASP A 136 -19.22 7.92 -17.99
N ALA A 137 -19.70 8.05 -19.23
CA ALA A 137 -21.01 7.54 -19.63
C ALA A 137 -21.13 6.01 -19.48
N TYR A 138 -20.03 5.28 -19.67
CA TYR A 138 -19.99 3.84 -19.38
C TYR A 138 -20.18 3.55 -17.89
N TYR A 139 -19.40 4.23 -17.02
CA TYR A 139 -19.44 4.00 -15.59
C TYR A 139 -20.76 4.44 -14.96
N GLU A 140 -21.35 5.54 -15.42
CA GLU A 140 -22.64 6.02 -14.94
C GLU A 140 -23.74 4.95 -15.09
N LYS A 141 -23.87 4.39 -16.30
CA LYS A 141 -24.85 3.33 -16.56
C LYS A 141 -24.54 2.05 -15.79
N TYR A 142 -23.26 1.66 -15.72
CA TYR A 142 -22.85 0.47 -14.96
C TYR A 142 -23.20 0.59 -13.48
N TRP A 143 -22.89 1.74 -12.85
CA TRP A 143 -23.19 1.97 -11.43
C TRP A 143 -24.68 1.94 -11.13
N ARG A 144 -25.53 2.44 -12.03
CA ARG A 144 -26.98 2.34 -11.86
C ARG A 144 -27.45 0.88 -11.83
N LEU A 145 -27.05 0.09 -12.83
CA LEU A 145 -27.42 -1.33 -12.93
C LEU A 145 -26.85 -2.15 -11.76
N SER A 146 -25.61 -1.87 -11.35
CA SER A 146 -24.97 -2.51 -10.20
C SER A 146 -25.71 -2.20 -8.89
N LYS A 147 -26.20 -0.96 -8.70
CA LYS A 147 -27.04 -0.59 -7.54
C LYS A 147 -28.37 -1.34 -7.51
N GLU A 148 -29.01 -1.51 -8.67
CA GLU A 148 -30.25 -2.30 -8.80
C GLU A 148 -29.98 -3.77 -8.43
N LEU A 149 -28.96 -4.39 -9.04
CA LEU A 149 -28.56 -5.76 -8.73
C LEU A 149 -28.21 -5.96 -7.25
N LYS A 150 -27.51 -5.00 -6.63
CA LYS A 150 -27.19 -5.04 -5.20
C LYS A 150 -28.45 -5.02 -4.33
N ARG A 151 -29.51 -4.31 -4.72
CA ARG A 151 -30.78 -4.30 -3.99
C ARG A 151 -31.49 -5.64 -4.09
N GLU A 152 -31.51 -6.23 -5.28
CA GLU A 152 -32.22 -7.49 -5.55
C GLU A 152 -31.50 -8.72 -5.00
N LYS A 153 -30.16 -8.72 -5.00
CA LYS A 153 -29.30 -9.85 -4.64
C LYS A 153 -28.31 -9.47 -3.54
N PHE A 154 -28.77 -8.76 -2.51
CA PHE A 154 -27.93 -8.11 -1.51
C PHE A 154 -26.85 -9.01 -0.89
N GLU A 155 -27.21 -10.19 -0.39
CA GLU A 155 -26.29 -11.09 0.29
C GLU A 155 -25.19 -11.62 -0.66
N GLU A 156 -25.60 -12.13 -1.83
CA GLU A 156 -24.66 -12.66 -2.84
C GLU A 156 -23.78 -11.56 -3.40
N TYR A 157 -24.36 -10.41 -3.74
CA TYR A 157 -23.63 -9.24 -4.23
C TYR A 157 -22.57 -8.83 -3.22
N THR A 158 -22.96 -8.66 -1.95
CA THR A 158 -22.06 -8.23 -0.88
C THR A 158 -20.93 -9.25 -0.67
N ARG A 159 -21.24 -10.56 -0.70
CA ARG A 159 -20.23 -11.61 -0.59
C ARG A 159 -19.18 -11.54 -1.71
N TYR A 160 -19.62 -11.50 -2.97
CA TYR A 160 -18.69 -11.49 -4.10
C TYR A 160 -17.92 -10.17 -4.20
N HIS A 161 -18.59 -9.04 -3.94
CA HIS A 161 -17.95 -7.73 -3.93
C HIS A 161 -16.90 -7.62 -2.81
N ASN A 162 -17.20 -8.11 -1.60
CA ASN A 162 -16.23 -8.10 -0.50
C ASN A 162 -15.03 -9.01 -0.80
N ASN A 163 -15.24 -10.17 -1.43
CA ASN A 163 -14.14 -11.03 -1.86
C ASN A 163 -13.26 -10.33 -2.91
N PHE A 164 -13.87 -9.68 -3.90
CA PHE A 164 -13.16 -8.86 -4.88
C PHE A 164 -12.34 -7.75 -4.21
N ASP A 165 -12.95 -6.96 -3.33
CA ASP A 165 -12.29 -5.86 -2.60
C ASP A 165 -11.12 -6.38 -1.75
N SER A 166 -11.32 -7.49 -1.01
CA SER A 166 -10.29 -8.09 -0.16
C SER A 166 -9.07 -8.53 -0.98
N LYS A 167 -9.29 -9.27 -2.08
CA LYS A 167 -8.18 -9.77 -2.92
C LYS A 167 -7.45 -8.65 -3.66
N LEU A 168 -8.17 -7.60 -4.03
CA LEU A 168 -7.56 -6.39 -4.56
C LEU A 168 -6.66 -5.69 -3.52
N ASN A 169 -7.14 -5.56 -2.28
CA ASN A 169 -6.39 -4.96 -1.20
C ASN A 169 -5.12 -5.76 -0.87
N GLU A 170 -5.22 -7.10 -0.76
CA GLU A 170 -4.05 -7.97 -0.54
C GLU A 170 -2.97 -7.76 -1.59
N MET A 171 -3.35 -7.74 -2.88
CA MET A 171 -2.42 -7.48 -3.99
C MET A 171 -1.76 -6.11 -3.87
N TRP A 172 -2.54 -5.05 -3.61
CA TRP A 172 -2.01 -3.70 -3.51
C TRP A 172 -1.14 -3.47 -2.28
N LEU A 173 -1.47 -4.07 -1.14
CA LEU A 173 -0.65 -4.01 0.06
C LEU A 173 0.69 -4.70 -0.16
N ASN A 174 0.69 -5.87 -0.79
CA ASN A 174 1.94 -6.56 -1.13
C ASN A 174 2.85 -5.68 -1.99
N ARG A 175 2.29 -5.09 -3.06
CA ARG A 175 3.01 -4.17 -3.96
C ARG A 175 3.49 -2.92 -3.26
N GLY A 176 2.62 -2.29 -2.49
CA GLY A 176 2.89 -1.03 -1.81
C GLY A 176 3.96 -1.16 -0.74
N TRP A 177 3.86 -2.19 0.11
CA TRP A 177 4.88 -2.47 1.12
C TRP A 177 6.23 -2.81 0.49
N TYR A 178 6.24 -3.61 -0.59
CA TYR A 178 7.47 -3.90 -1.32
C TYR A 178 8.10 -2.62 -1.89
N LEU A 179 7.30 -1.77 -2.53
CA LEU A 179 7.76 -0.50 -3.08
C LEU A 179 8.34 0.42 -1.98
N LEU A 180 7.66 0.55 -0.83
CA LEU A 180 8.17 1.34 0.30
C LEU A 180 9.52 0.82 0.79
N ASN A 181 9.64 -0.50 0.98
CA ASN A 181 10.86 -1.13 1.46
C ASN A 181 12.01 -1.04 0.45
N PHE A 182 11.70 -1.12 -0.85
CA PHE A 182 12.68 -0.88 -1.91
C PHE A 182 13.27 0.53 -1.77
N TYR A 183 12.44 1.57 -1.65
CA TYR A 183 12.89 2.95 -1.50
C TYR A 183 13.71 3.17 -0.22
N LYS A 184 13.26 2.63 0.91
CA LYS A 184 14.02 2.64 2.18
C LYS A 184 15.40 1.98 2.02
N SER A 185 15.46 0.81 1.37
CA SER A 185 16.72 0.05 1.17
C SER A 185 17.73 0.75 0.26
N LYS A 186 17.25 1.63 -0.63
CA LYS A 186 18.07 2.40 -1.56
C LYS A 186 18.36 3.81 -1.06
N ASP A 187 17.87 4.15 0.13
CA ASP A 187 18.00 5.47 0.73
C ASP A 187 17.43 6.61 -0.15
N LEU A 188 16.37 6.31 -0.92
CA LEU A 188 15.77 7.21 -1.91
C LEU A 188 14.54 7.95 -1.37
N LEU A 189 14.37 9.22 -1.78
CA LEU A 189 13.13 9.97 -1.55
C LEU A 189 11.95 9.31 -2.27
N PHE A 190 10.86 9.02 -1.56
CA PHE A 190 9.66 8.45 -2.17
C PHE A 190 8.83 9.54 -2.87
N PRO A 191 8.38 9.34 -4.12
CA PRO A 191 7.57 10.32 -4.86
C PRO A 191 6.11 10.34 -4.37
N VAL A 192 5.85 11.00 -3.24
CA VAL A 192 4.53 11.05 -2.60
C VAL A 192 3.43 11.76 -3.40
N ASN A 193 3.78 12.46 -4.48
CA ASN A 193 2.85 13.10 -5.41
C ASN A 193 2.08 12.11 -6.29
N CYS A 194 2.42 10.82 -6.24
CA CYS A 194 1.68 9.78 -6.95
C CYS A 194 0.38 9.36 -6.25
N ILE A 195 0.07 9.94 -5.08
CA ILE A 195 -1.12 9.65 -4.28
C ILE A 195 -1.94 10.93 -4.12
N HIS A 196 -3.26 10.77 -4.18
CA HIS A 196 -4.22 11.86 -4.02
C HIS A 196 -4.21 12.41 -2.59
N TRP A 197 -4.48 13.70 -2.42
CA TRP A 197 -4.37 14.33 -1.10
C TRP A 197 -5.42 13.81 -0.12
N GLU A 198 -6.60 13.39 -0.60
CA GLU A 198 -7.68 12.79 0.20
C GLU A 198 -7.22 11.49 0.89
N ASP A 199 -6.30 10.77 0.25
CA ASP A 199 -5.71 9.57 0.81
C ASP A 199 -4.78 9.89 2.00
N TYR A 200 -4.33 11.13 2.16
CA TYR A 200 -3.56 11.59 3.31
C TYR A 200 -4.38 12.25 4.42
N GLU A 201 -5.71 12.37 4.26
CA GLU A 201 -6.58 12.95 5.30
C GLU A 201 -6.40 12.20 6.64
N GLY A 202 -6.10 12.97 7.70
CA GLY A 202 -5.85 12.50 9.06
C GLY A 202 -4.38 12.27 9.41
N ILE A 203 -3.45 12.42 8.46
CA ILE A 203 -2.01 12.22 8.71
C ILE A 203 -1.44 13.27 9.68
N GLU A 204 -2.05 14.46 9.75
CA GLU A 204 -1.68 15.54 10.65
C GLU A 204 -1.80 15.18 12.14
N TYR A 205 -2.52 14.09 12.45
CA TYR A 205 -2.64 13.55 13.81
C TYR A 205 -1.65 12.42 14.11
N GLU A 206 -0.85 11.98 13.13
CA GLU A 206 0.16 10.93 13.33
C GLU A 206 1.40 11.52 14.00
N GLU A 207 1.79 10.98 15.17
CA GLU A 207 2.93 11.47 15.96
C GLU A 207 4.21 11.60 15.14
N LYS A 208 4.52 10.58 14.33
CA LYS A 208 5.72 10.57 13.46
C LYS A 208 5.68 11.69 12.41
N TYR A 209 4.50 12.01 11.87
CA TYR A 209 4.34 13.09 10.90
C TYR A 209 4.58 14.46 11.55
N ILE A 210 3.99 14.67 12.72
CA ILE A 210 4.14 15.90 13.52
C ILE A 210 5.63 16.11 13.86
N GLU A 211 6.27 15.08 14.38
CA GLU A 211 7.69 15.11 14.77
C GLU A 211 8.60 15.49 13.60
N LEU A 212 8.46 14.81 12.46
CA LEU A 212 9.28 15.06 11.27
C LEU A 212 9.05 16.46 10.70
N THR A 213 7.82 16.93 10.69
CA THR A 213 7.47 18.28 10.21
C THR A 213 8.11 19.35 11.09
N GLU A 214 8.08 19.19 12.41
CA GLU A 214 8.70 20.14 13.34
C GLU A 214 10.23 20.10 13.23
N LYS A 215 10.84 18.92 13.10
CA LYS A 215 12.29 18.79 12.85
C LYS A 215 12.74 19.51 11.58
N ILE A 216 12.01 19.35 10.48
CA ILE A 216 12.30 20.06 9.21
C ILE A 216 12.19 21.58 9.41
N LYS A 217 11.15 22.05 10.11
CA LYS A 217 10.96 23.48 10.41
C LYS A 217 12.11 24.07 11.23
N ILE A 218 12.58 23.34 12.25
CA ILE A 218 13.72 23.75 13.08
C ILE A 218 14.99 23.84 12.23
N VAL A 219 15.28 22.81 11.43
CA VAL A 219 16.46 22.76 10.54
C VAL A 219 16.44 23.93 9.55
N ASN A 220 15.31 24.18 8.89
CA ASN A 220 15.20 25.23 7.88
C ASN A 220 15.39 26.62 8.48
N LYS A 221 14.80 26.88 9.64
CA LYS A 221 15.02 28.13 10.39
C LYS A 221 16.50 28.32 10.73
N LYS A 222 17.22 27.25 11.09
CA LYS A 222 18.66 27.32 11.40
C LYS A 222 19.51 27.56 10.15
N MET A 223 19.17 26.93 9.04
CA MET A 223 19.83 27.17 7.76
C MET A 223 19.66 28.61 7.30
N GLU A 224 18.47 29.20 7.46
CA GLU A 224 18.22 30.62 7.18
C GLU A 224 19.06 31.56 8.04
N GLN A 225 19.32 31.22 9.31
CA GLN A 225 20.16 32.03 10.21
C GLN A 225 21.65 32.01 9.88
N LEU A 226 22.12 30.95 9.22
CA LEU A 226 23.54 30.78 8.85
C LEU A 226 23.86 31.24 7.42
N ARG A 227 22.85 31.65 6.65
CA ARG A 227 22.98 32.20 5.29
C ARG A 227 23.10 33.72 5.33
#